data_AF-A0A2T5I2U9-F1
#
_entry.id   AF-A0A2T5I2U9-F1
#
_cell.length_a   1.000
_cell.length_b   1.000
_cell.length_c   1.000
_cell.angle_alpha   90.00
_cell.angle_beta   90.00
_cell.angle_gamma   90.00
#
_symmetry.space_group_name_H-M   'P 1'
#
loop_
_entity.id
_entity.type
_entity.pdbx_description
1 polymer ?
#
loop_
_entity_poly.entity_id
_entity_poly.type
_entity_poly.pdbx_seq_one_letter_code
_entity_poly.pdbx_strand_id
1 'polypeptide(L)'
;MNNPCVHNSRRTCWRARAGIWSFVAIFLIAIQGLAVATGSQKHPLTAIEIAGVSLATPAEKIPDILQAQGYTQVNSSLYTKSEPAPNGRSTVYRVEIDDTATSRELGYFRSLTGGRNKSPSSRDATIPDSEIAMVRQLYDAVCNVSEDLQSERNCQPPQPASMMINHGMMLPVDANHSVLLKASDSSTSVVVRGSRVE
;
A
#
# COMPACT_ATOMS: atom_id res chain seq x y z
N MET A 1 -56.20 -21.34 42.20
CA MET A 1 -55.29 -21.21 43.36
C MET A 1 -55.05 -19.71 43.55
N ASN A 2 -56.02 -19.00 44.13
CA ASN A 2 -56.14 -18.67 45.56
C ASN A 2 -54.90 -17.92 46.10
N ASN A 3 -54.92 -16.57 45.95
CA ASN A 3 -54.94 -15.52 47.00
C ASN A 3 -54.18 -15.75 48.34
N PRO A 4 -53.90 -14.72 49.17
CA PRO A 4 -53.87 -13.27 48.94
C PRO A 4 -52.81 -12.47 49.76
N CYS A 5 -52.75 -11.16 49.46
CA CYS A 5 -52.67 -9.98 50.34
C CYS A 5 -52.17 -10.09 51.80
N VAL A 6 -51.34 -9.11 52.21
CA VAL A 6 -51.52 -8.28 53.44
C VAL A 6 -50.89 -6.89 53.17
N HIS A 7 -51.67 -5.84 52.87
CA HIS A 7 -52.11 -4.77 53.80
C HIS A 7 -50.97 -3.85 54.30
N ASN A 8 -50.77 -2.65 53.75
CA ASN A 8 -51.54 -1.40 53.94
C ASN A 8 -51.51 -0.86 55.40
N SER A 9 -50.84 0.26 55.63
CA SER A 9 -51.48 1.54 55.99
C SER A 9 -50.66 2.46 56.93
N ARG A 10 -50.66 3.74 56.56
CA ARG A 10 -50.96 4.94 57.38
C ARG A 10 -49.93 5.56 58.33
N ARG A 11 -49.86 6.91 58.16
CA ARG A 11 -49.50 8.01 59.09
C ARG A 11 -48.00 8.25 59.24
N THR A 12 -47.45 9.47 59.26
CA THR A 12 -47.99 10.83 59.38
C THR A 12 -46.91 11.84 58.95
N CYS A 13 -47.32 13.09 58.73
CA CYS A 13 -46.51 14.32 58.57
C CYS A 13 -45.22 14.36 59.42
N TRP A 14 -44.21 15.16 59.07
CA TRP A 14 -44.09 16.54 59.55
C TRP A 14 -43.12 17.36 58.67
N ARG A 15 -43.44 18.64 58.52
CA ARG A 15 -42.67 19.70 57.85
C ARG A 15 -41.46 20.12 58.71
N ALA A 16 -40.31 20.36 58.07
CA ALA A 16 -39.36 21.44 58.38
C ALA A 16 -38.34 21.49 57.22
N ARG A 17 -38.41 22.44 56.28
CA ARG A 17 -37.97 23.84 56.33
C ARG A 17 -36.44 24.01 56.19
N ALA A 18 -36.09 24.54 55.01
CA ALA A 18 -34.98 25.45 54.69
C ALA A 18 -33.51 24.99 54.86
N GLY A 19 -32.75 25.20 53.78
CA GLY A 19 -31.29 25.15 53.82
C GLY A 19 -30.66 25.29 52.43
N ILE A 20 -30.88 26.43 51.77
CA ILE A 20 -30.15 26.84 50.57
C ILE A 20 -28.68 26.97 50.96
N TRP A 21 -27.80 26.16 50.37
CA TRP A 21 -26.38 26.51 50.23
C TRP A 21 -25.97 26.21 48.79
N SER A 22 -25.88 27.30 48.04
CA SER A 22 -25.26 27.40 46.73
C SER A 22 -23.76 27.22 46.91
N PHE A 23 -23.17 26.20 46.29
CA PHE A 23 -21.73 26.21 45.97
C PHE A 23 -21.58 25.97 44.48
N VAL A 24 -21.24 27.07 43.80
CA VAL A 24 -20.77 27.11 42.43
C VAL A 24 -19.45 26.34 42.37
N ALA A 25 -19.44 25.21 41.68
CA ALA A 25 -18.20 24.54 41.26
C ALA A 25 -18.13 24.62 39.73
N ILE A 26 -17.46 25.68 39.25
CA ILE A 26 -17.00 25.81 37.87
C ILE A 26 -15.93 24.74 37.69
N PHE A 27 -16.30 23.59 37.12
CA PHE A 27 -15.33 22.61 36.68
C PHE A 27 -14.81 23.04 35.31
N LEU A 28 -13.66 23.71 35.31
CA LEU A 28 -12.79 23.86 34.14
C LEU A 28 -12.36 22.46 33.69
N ILE A 29 -13.12 21.84 32.79
CA ILE A 29 -12.64 20.66 32.09
C ILE A 29 -11.63 21.16 31.07
N ALA A 30 -10.37 20.89 31.39
CA ALA A 30 -9.22 21.08 30.53
C ALA A 30 -9.53 20.55 29.13
N ILE A 31 -9.39 21.42 28.13
CA ILE A 31 -9.32 21.04 26.73
C ILE A 31 -8.11 20.10 26.64
N GLN A 32 -8.36 18.80 26.56
CA GLN A 32 -7.35 17.86 26.14
C GLN A 32 -7.10 18.18 24.67
N GLY A 33 -6.07 18.98 24.42
CA GLY A 33 -5.45 19.03 23.12
C GLY A 33 -5.03 17.61 22.79
N LEU A 34 -5.76 16.97 21.86
CA LEU A 34 -5.19 15.87 21.11
C LEU A 34 -3.95 16.45 20.44
N ALA A 35 -2.79 16.23 21.07
CA ALA A 35 -1.54 16.20 20.34
C ALA A 35 -1.70 15.06 19.34
N VAL A 36 -2.14 15.40 18.13
CA VAL A 36 -1.91 14.55 16.97
C VAL A 36 -0.39 14.43 16.92
N ALA A 37 0.10 13.27 17.34
CA ALA A 37 1.48 12.91 17.10
C ALA A 37 1.68 13.01 15.59
N THR A 38 2.33 14.08 15.14
CA THR A 38 2.93 14.15 13.81
C THR A 38 4.15 13.24 13.82
N GLY A 39 3.93 11.94 14.06
CA GLY A 39 4.86 10.94 13.58
C GLY A 39 4.81 11.09 12.08
N SER A 40 5.92 11.54 11.48
CA SER A 40 6.07 11.64 10.04
C SER A 40 5.63 10.31 9.42
N GLN A 41 4.40 10.25 8.92
CA GLN A 41 3.88 9.06 8.29
C GLN A 41 4.68 8.88 7.02
N LYS A 42 5.57 7.86 7.02
CA LYS A 42 6.33 7.50 5.82
C LYS A 42 5.34 7.25 4.70
N HIS A 43 5.60 7.84 3.53
CA HIS A 43 4.74 7.70 2.36
C HIS A 43 4.58 6.20 2.03
N PRO A 44 3.37 5.70 1.69
CA PRO A 44 3.13 4.27 1.51
C PRO A 44 4.04 3.65 0.44
N LEU A 45 4.39 4.42 -0.60
CA LEU A 45 5.31 3.96 -1.65
C LEU A 45 6.74 3.69 -1.16
N THR A 46 7.16 4.31 -0.05
CA THR A 46 8.50 4.10 0.52
C THR A 46 8.70 2.69 1.07
N ALA A 47 7.61 2.02 1.46
CA ALA A 47 7.61 0.68 2.05
C ALA A 47 7.35 -0.45 1.04
N ILE A 48 7.07 -0.12 -0.22
CA ILE A 48 6.82 -1.14 -1.24
C ILE A 48 8.12 -1.82 -1.61
N GLU A 49 8.12 -3.15 -1.53
CA GLU A 49 9.27 -3.96 -1.88
C GLU A 49 9.13 -4.50 -3.30
N ILE A 50 10.16 -4.22 -4.10
CA ILE A 50 10.37 -4.73 -5.44
C ILE A 50 11.54 -5.71 -5.36
N ALA A 51 11.26 -7.01 -5.54
CA ALA A 51 12.25 -8.08 -5.35
C ALA A 51 12.98 -8.01 -3.97
N GLY A 52 12.26 -7.60 -2.92
CA GLY A 52 12.81 -7.42 -1.56
C GLY A 52 13.55 -6.10 -1.34
N VAL A 53 13.56 -5.18 -2.31
CA VAL A 53 14.19 -3.86 -2.22
C VAL A 53 13.12 -2.78 -2.19
N SER A 54 13.22 -1.85 -1.24
CA SER A 54 12.33 -0.69 -1.11
C SER A 54 13.10 0.61 -1.32
N LEU A 55 12.39 1.73 -1.45
CA LEU A 55 13.03 3.04 -1.52
C LEU A 55 13.90 3.34 -0.29
N ALA A 56 13.57 2.77 0.87
CA ALA A 56 14.31 2.94 2.12
C ALA A 56 15.47 1.94 2.31
N THR A 57 15.63 0.94 1.44
CA THR A 57 16.69 -0.08 1.60
C THR A 57 18.08 0.56 1.46
N PRO A 58 19.01 0.40 2.41
CA PRO A 58 20.36 0.97 2.29
C PRO A 58 21.04 0.51 0.98
N ALA A 59 21.70 1.43 0.27
CA ALA A 59 22.23 1.17 -1.08
C ALA A 59 23.22 -0.01 -1.09
N GLU A 60 24.05 -0.08 -0.06
CA GLU A 60 25.06 -1.11 0.18
C GLU A 60 24.47 -2.50 0.45
N LYS A 61 23.18 -2.61 0.78
CA LYS A 61 22.49 -3.89 1.02
C LYS A 61 21.77 -4.42 -0.20
N ILE A 62 21.51 -3.58 -1.20
CA ILE A 62 20.74 -3.97 -2.39
C ILE A 62 21.41 -5.11 -3.17
N PRO A 63 22.73 -5.10 -3.42
CA PRO A 63 23.37 -6.20 -4.15
C PRO A 63 23.16 -7.56 -3.45
N ASP A 64 23.32 -7.62 -2.13
CA ASP A 64 23.16 -8.85 -1.34
C ASP A 64 21.72 -9.39 -1.41
N ILE A 65 20.73 -8.50 -1.29
CA ILE A 65 19.30 -8.86 -1.37
C ILE A 65 18.97 -9.44 -2.73
N LEU A 66 19.36 -8.76 -3.82
CA LEU A 66 19.04 -9.20 -5.18
C LEU A 66 19.79 -10.49 -5.55
N GLN A 67 21.03 -10.66 -5.12
CA GLN A 67 21.78 -11.90 -5.31
C GLN A 67 21.13 -13.09 -4.57
N ALA A 68 20.65 -12.87 -3.33
CA ALA A 68 19.92 -13.90 -2.60
C ALA A 68 18.61 -14.33 -3.29
N GLN A 69 18.02 -13.44 -4.09
CA GLN A 69 16.84 -13.72 -4.93
C GLN A 69 17.19 -14.32 -6.31
N GLY A 70 18.47 -14.61 -6.56
CA GLY A 70 18.96 -15.23 -7.79
C GLY A 70 19.19 -14.26 -8.95
N TYR A 71 19.27 -12.95 -8.69
CA TYR A 71 19.67 -11.98 -9.71
C TYR A 71 21.19 -11.87 -9.83
N THR A 72 21.65 -11.75 -11.07
CA THR A 72 23.03 -11.44 -11.41
C THR A 72 23.16 -9.96 -11.75
N GLN A 73 24.15 -9.30 -11.16
CA GLN A 73 24.47 -7.91 -11.49
C GLN A 73 25.12 -7.83 -12.88
N VAL A 74 24.51 -7.06 -13.77
CA VAL A 74 25.05 -6.79 -15.12
C VAL A 74 25.92 -5.54 -15.11
N ASN A 75 25.48 -4.51 -14.38
CA ASN A 75 26.24 -3.29 -14.11
C ASN A 75 25.76 -2.65 -12.79
N SER A 76 26.24 -1.45 -12.45
CA SER A 76 25.93 -0.78 -11.18
C SER A 76 24.44 -0.53 -10.93
N SER A 77 23.63 -0.40 -11.98
CA SER A 77 22.20 -0.07 -11.89
C SER A 77 21.28 -1.17 -12.42
N LEU A 78 21.81 -2.31 -12.86
CA LEU A 78 21.05 -3.33 -13.57
C LEU A 78 21.34 -4.73 -13.06
N TYR A 79 20.27 -5.43 -12.69
CA TYR A 79 20.28 -6.81 -12.24
C TYR A 79 19.32 -7.63 -13.09
N THR A 80 19.72 -8.83 -13.48
CA THR A 80 18.89 -9.71 -14.33
C THR A 80 18.84 -11.13 -13.78
N LYS A 81 17.68 -11.76 -13.95
CA LYS A 81 17.45 -13.18 -13.65
C LYS A 81 16.68 -13.78 -14.84
N SER A 82 16.95 -15.03 -15.18
CA SER A 82 16.26 -15.73 -16.26
C SER A 82 15.82 -17.10 -15.77
N GLU A 83 14.57 -17.46 -16.03
CA GLU A 83 13.99 -18.74 -15.65
C GLU A 83 13.37 -19.41 -16.88
N PRO A 84 13.46 -20.75 -17.02
CA PRO A 84 12.77 -21.46 -18.07
C PRO A 84 11.26 -21.25 -18.00
N ALA A 85 10.64 -21.09 -19.16
CA ALA A 85 9.19 -21.00 -19.31
C ALA A 85 8.69 -22.06 -20.32
N PRO A 86 7.39 -22.39 -20.32
CA PRO A 86 6.83 -23.37 -21.25
C PRO A 86 7.15 -23.07 -22.72
N ASN A 87 7.18 -24.11 -23.54
CA ASN A 87 7.36 -24.04 -25.00
C ASN A 87 8.73 -23.50 -25.47
N GLY A 88 9.79 -23.77 -24.69
CA GLY A 88 11.15 -23.32 -25.04
C GLY A 88 11.32 -21.81 -24.97
N ARG A 89 10.51 -21.15 -24.14
CA ARG A 89 10.63 -19.73 -23.79
C ARG A 89 11.43 -19.57 -22.51
N SER A 90 11.84 -18.35 -22.23
CA SER A 90 12.44 -17.96 -20.95
C SER A 90 11.75 -16.71 -20.43
N THR A 91 11.42 -16.71 -19.15
CA THR A 91 11.02 -15.51 -18.43
C THR A 91 12.28 -14.76 -18.03
N VAL A 92 12.41 -13.52 -18.49
CA VAL A 92 13.51 -12.63 -18.12
C VAL A 92 12.96 -11.60 -17.15
N TYR A 93 13.60 -11.53 -16.00
CA TYR A 93 13.35 -10.54 -14.95
C TYR A 93 14.51 -9.55 -14.93
N ARG A 94 14.16 -8.29 -14.74
CA ARG A 94 15.11 -7.19 -14.70
C ARG A 94 14.75 -6.26 -13.56
N VAL A 95 15.73 -5.93 -12.74
CA VAL A 95 15.63 -4.90 -11.71
C VAL A 95 16.59 -3.78 -12.09
N GLU A 96 16.05 -2.58 -12.22
CA GLU A 96 16.78 -1.35 -12.52
C GLU A 96 16.77 -0.46 -11.28
N ILE A 97 17.93 0.10 -10.93
CA ILE A 97 18.08 0.96 -9.76
C ILE A 97 18.84 2.21 -10.19
N ASP A 98 18.15 3.34 -10.16
CA ASP A 98 18.81 4.64 -10.24
C ASP A 98 18.82 5.25 -8.83
N ASP A 99 20.03 5.43 -8.28
CA ASP A 99 20.21 5.91 -6.93
C ASP A 99 21.10 7.14 -6.93
N THR A 100 20.50 8.28 -6.61
CA THR A 100 21.14 9.59 -6.58
C THR A 100 21.12 10.16 -5.17
N ALA A 101 21.86 11.25 -4.95
CA ALA A 101 21.83 11.95 -3.66
C ALA A 101 20.42 12.46 -3.30
N THR A 102 19.60 12.80 -4.29
CA THR A 102 18.31 13.49 -4.09
C THR A 102 17.10 12.60 -4.35
N SER A 103 17.26 11.45 -5.00
CA SER A 103 16.15 10.57 -5.35
C SER A 103 16.60 9.14 -5.58
N ARG A 104 15.65 8.21 -5.44
CA ARG A 104 15.82 6.82 -5.81
C ARG A 104 14.66 6.36 -6.69
N GLU A 105 14.99 5.60 -7.71
CA GLU A 105 14.04 4.91 -8.59
C GLU A 105 14.34 3.42 -8.59
N LEU A 106 13.29 2.62 -8.41
CA LEU A 106 13.33 1.16 -8.46
C LEU A 106 12.40 0.69 -9.57
N GLY A 107 12.98 0.08 -10.60
CA GLY A 107 12.27 -0.53 -11.72
C GLY A 107 12.31 -2.06 -11.62
N TYR A 108 11.18 -2.69 -11.92
CA TYR A 108 11.07 -4.13 -12.11
C TYR A 108 10.34 -4.42 -13.40
N PHE A 109 10.95 -5.29 -14.21
CA PHE A 109 10.43 -5.68 -15.51
C PHE A 109 10.48 -7.19 -15.65
N ARG A 110 9.36 -7.78 -16.06
CA ARG A 110 9.28 -9.17 -16.48
C ARG A 110 8.80 -9.23 -17.92
N SER A 111 9.46 -10.04 -18.72
CA SER A 111 9.05 -10.33 -20.09
C SER A 111 9.33 -11.77 -20.45
N LEU A 112 8.57 -12.31 -21.39
CA LEU A 112 8.82 -13.64 -21.96
C LEU A 112 9.60 -13.49 -23.27
N THR A 113 10.74 -14.18 -23.36
CA THR A 113 11.64 -14.17 -24.52
C THR A 113 11.83 -15.59 -25.08
N GLY A 114 12.30 -15.71 -26.33
CA GLY A 114 12.53 -17.01 -26.99
C GLY A 114 11.26 -17.73 -27.46
N GLY A 115 11.47 -18.86 -28.15
CA GLY A 115 10.42 -19.73 -28.70
C GLY A 115 9.75 -19.22 -29.99
N ARG A 116 9.06 -20.12 -30.71
CA ARG A 116 8.10 -19.74 -31.76
C ARG A 116 6.77 -19.41 -31.07
N ASN A 117 6.29 -18.16 -31.17
CA ASN A 117 4.93 -17.80 -30.77
C ASN A 117 3.93 -18.62 -31.62
N LYS A 118 3.43 -19.74 -31.09
CA LYS A 118 2.42 -20.55 -31.78
C LYS A 118 0.99 -20.20 -31.36
N SER A 119 0.82 -19.47 -30.27
CA SER A 119 -0.50 -19.00 -29.83
C SER A 119 -0.33 -17.85 -28.83
N PRO A 120 -1.20 -16.81 -28.89
CA PRO A 120 -1.22 -15.76 -27.89
C PRO A 120 -1.46 -16.35 -26.49
N SER A 121 -1.06 -15.61 -25.45
CA SER A 121 -1.46 -15.96 -24.09
C SER A 121 -2.99 -16.08 -23.98
N SER A 122 -3.45 -16.93 -23.06
CA SER A 122 -4.88 -16.99 -22.75
C SER A 122 -5.33 -15.61 -22.32
N ARG A 123 -6.43 -15.11 -22.90
CA ARG A 123 -6.95 -13.76 -22.64
C ARG A 123 -7.26 -13.49 -21.17
N ASP A 124 -7.48 -14.56 -20.40
CA ASP A 124 -7.84 -14.52 -18.99
C ASP A 124 -6.74 -15.10 -18.08
N ALA A 125 -5.51 -15.27 -18.61
CA ALA A 125 -4.38 -15.69 -17.78
C ALA A 125 -4.11 -14.63 -16.69
N THR A 126 -3.87 -15.10 -15.47
CA THR A 126 -3.65 -14.23 -14.32
C THR A 126 -2.22 -13.71 -14.27
N ILE A 127 -2.04 -12.55 -13.63
CA ILE A 127 -0.72 -12.08 -13.21
C ILE A 127 -0.06 -13.18 -12.35
N PRO A 128 1.24 -13.48 -12.52
CA PRO A 128 1.91 -14.54 -11.76
C PRO A 128 1.79 -14.37 -10.24
N ASP A 129 1.66 -15.48 -9.51
CA ASP A 129 1.54 -15.48 -8.05
C ASP A 129 2.75 -14.85 -7.34
N SER A 130 3.93 -14.93 -7.95
CA SER A 130 5.15 -14.28 -7.45
C SER A 130 5.10 -12.75 -7.51
N GLU A 131 4.18 -12.16 -8.27
CA GLU A 131 4.08 -10.72 -8.50
C GLU A 131 2.78 -10.11 -7.95
N ILE A 132 1.71 -10.89 -7.86
CA ILE A 132 0.37 -10.36 -7.57
C ILE A 132 0.29 -9.62 -6.23
N ALA A 133 1.06 -10.04 -5.22
CA ALA A 133 1.11 -9.36 -3.93
C ALA A 133 1.70 -7.94 -4.05
N MET A 134 2.88 -7.82 -4.67
CA MET A 134 3.54 -6.54 -4.95
C MET A 134 2.64 -5.64 -5.82
N VAL A 135 2.08 -6.19 -6.89
CA VAL A 135 1.22 -5.46 -7.84
C VAL A 135 -0.02 -4.90 -7.15
N ARG A 136 -0.71 -5.70 -6.34
CA ARG A 136 -1.88 -5.25 -5.56
C ARG A 136 -1.51 -4.20 -4.53
N GLN A 137 -0.44 -4.43 -3.78
CA GLN A 137 0.03 -3.47 -2.77
C GLN A 137 0.33 -2.10 -3.40
N LEU A 138 0.97 -2.08 -4.58
CA LEU A 138 1.24 -0.86 -5.31
C LEU A 138 -0.03 -0.19 -5.84
N TYR A 139 -0.95 -0.98 -6.38
CA TYR A 139 -2.24 -0.46 -6.83
C TYR A 139 -3.03 0.16 -5.68
N ASP A 140 -3.15 -0.53 -4.55
CA ASP A 140 -3.89 -0.04 -3.38
C ASP A 140 -3.25 1.23 -2.80
N ALA A 141 -1.92 1.30 -2.76
CA ALA A 141 -1.20 2.50 -2.29
C ALA A 141 -1.49 3.76 -3.13
N VAL A 142 -1.93 3.60 -4.39
CA VAL A 142 -2.14 4.70 -5.33
C VAL A 142 -3.63 4.94 -5.62
N CYS A 143 -4.42 3.88 -5.69
CA CYS A 143 -5.80 3.93 -6.15
C CYS A 143 -6.84 3.71 -5.05
N ASN A 144 -6.47 3.31 -3.83
CA ASN A 144 -7.39 3.28 -2.69
C ASN A 144 -7.53 4.69 -2.07
N VAL A 145 -8.08 5.61 -2.86
CA VAL A 145 -8.25 7.04 -2.55
C VAL A 145 -9.68 7.49 -2.90
N SER A 146 -10.00 8.78 -2.70
CA SER A 146 -11.32 9.33 -3.10
C SER A 146 -11.61 9.14 -4.59
N GLU A 147 -12.88 9.08 -4.96
CA GLU A 147 -13.32 8.90 -6.36
C GLU A 147 -12.73 9.96 -7.30
N ASP A 148 -12.65 11.22 -6.84
CA ASP A 148 -12.04 12.31 -7.59
C ASP A 148 -10.57 12.00 -7.95
N LEU A 149 -9.77 11.57 -6.96
CA LEU A 149 -8.37 11.21 -7.17
C LEU A 149 -8.21 9.93 -7.99
N GLN A 150 -9.13 8.96 -7.84
CA GLN A 150 -9.13 7.76 -8.70
C GLN A 150 -9.34 8.13 -10.17
N SER A 151 -10.25 9.06 -10.44
CA SER A 151 -10.50 9.58 -11.78
C SER A 151 -9.29 10.33 -12.32
N GLU A 152 -8.69 11.24 -11.54
CA GLU A 152 -7.47 11.97 -11.95
C GLU A 152 -6.30 11.04 -12.27
N ARG A 153 -6.13 9.98 -11.47
CA ARG A 153 -5.05 8.98 -11.63
C ARG A 153 -5.37 7.92 -12.70
N ASN A 154 -6.56 7.99 -13.32
CA ASN A 154 -7.09 6.99 -14.24
C ASN A 154 -6.96 5.55 -13.68
N CYS A 155 -7.37 5.37 -12.43
CA CYS A 155 -7.42 4.07 -11.78
C CYS A 155 -8.53 3.23 -12.41
N GLN A 156 -8.18 2.07 -12.96
CA GLN A 156 -9.15 1.09 -13.47
C GLN A 156 -9.36 -0.02 -12.44
N PRO A 157 -10.60 -0.51 -12.23
CA PRO A 157 -10.87 -1.57 -11.27
C PRO A 157 -9.87 -2.73 -11.41
N PRO A 158 -9.23 -3.17 -10.31
CA PRO A 158 -8.17 -4.17 -10.38
C PRO A 158 -8.74 -5.49 -10.89
N GLN A 159 -8.13 -6.06 -11.93
CA GLN A 159 -8.51 -7.37 -12.47
C GLN A 159 -7.38 -8.40 -12.20
N PRO A 160 -7.71 -9.66 -11.91
CA PRO A 160 -6.69 -10.71 -11.73
C PRO A 160 -5.79 -10.91 -12.97
N ALA A 161 -6.34 -10.68 -14.16
CA ALA A 161 -5.63 -10.84 -15.44
C ALA A 161 -4.76 -9.64 -15.81
N SER A 162 -5.12 -8.45 -15.35
CA SER A 162 -4.35 -7.24 -15.64
C SER A 162 -4.59 -6.13 -14.62
N MET A 163 -3.53 -5.39 -14.32
CA MET A 163 -3.59 -4.26 -13.42
C MET A 163 -2.71 -3.14 -13.96
N MET A 164 -3.26 -1.94 -14.06
CA MET A 164 -2.51 -0.78 -14.52
C MET A 164 -2.98 0.49 -13.83
N ILE A 165 -2.05 1.44 -13.70
CA ILE A 165 -2.32 2.81 -13.25
C ILE A 165 -2.02 3.73 -14.42
N ASN A 166 -2.83 4.77 -14.62
CA ASN A 166 -2.58 5.79 -15.64
C ASN A 166 -2.28 5.20 -17.04
N HIS A 167 -3.07 4.21 -17.46
CA HIS A 167 -2.89 3.49 -18.74
C HIS A 167 -1.52 2.82 -18.92
N GLY A 168 -0.83 2.51 -17.81
CA GLY A 168 0.52 1.95 -17.80
C GLY A 168 1.63 2.98 -18.03
N MET A 169 1.33 4.26 -17.84
CA MET A 169 2.29 5.37 -17.94
C MET A 169 2.73 5.82 -16.53
N MET A 170 3.89 6.48 -16.46
CA MET A 170 4.36 7.08 -15.22
C MET A 170 3.34 8.12 -14.71
N LEU A 171 2.97 8.02 -13.44
CA LEU A 171 2.03 8.90 -12.75
C LEU A 171 2.77 9.59 -11.58
N PRO A 172 2.85 10.93 -11.55
CA PRO A 172 3.20 11.64 -10.33
C PRO A 172 2.09 11.47 -9.30
N VAL A 173 2.42 10.90 -8.14
CA VAL A 173 1.46 10.66 -7.04
C VAL A 173 1.39 11.88 -6.13
N ASP A 174 2.54 12.51 -5.89
CA ASP A 174 2.72 13.78 -5.19
C ASP A 174 4.01 14.48 -5.71
N ALA A 175 4.48 15.52 -5.01
CA ALA A 175 5.67 16.29 -5.40
C ALA A 175 6.99 15.48 -5.35
N ASN A 176 7.03 14.39 -4.59
CA ASN A 176 8.22 13.61 -4.29
C ASN A 176 8.15 12.18 -4.82
N HIS A 177 6.98 11.70 -5.23
CA HIS A 177 6.78 10.32 -5.62
C HIS A 177 6.09 10.17 -6.96
N SER A 178 6.54 9.17 -7.70
CA SER A 178 5.87 8.74 -8.92
C SER A 178 5.88 7.22 -9.05
N VAL A 179 4.90 6.71 -9.79
CA VAL A 179 4.69 5.27 -10.00
C VAL A 179 4.39 4.95 -11.45
N LEU A 180 4.86 3.78 -11.91
CA LEU A 180 4.33 3.09 -13.09
C LEU A 180 3.89 1.70 -12.64
N LEU A 181 2.68 1.30 -13.04
CA LEU A 181 2.21 -0.07 -12.89
C LEU A 181 1.52 -0.50 -14.18
N LYS A 182 2.03 -1.58 -14.76
CA LYS A 182 1.40 -2.33 -15.86
C LYS A 182 1.76 -3.80 -15.71
N ALA A 183 0.82 -4.60 -15.25
CA ALA A 183 1.01 -6.02 -15.01
C ALA A 183 -0.03 -6.85 -15.76
N SER A 184 0.41 -7.98 -16.30
CA SER A 184 -0.39 -8.99 -16.98
C SER A 184 0.29 -10.36 -16.84
N ASP A 185 -0.30 -11.42 -17.38
CA ASP A 185 0.33 -12.74 -17.44
C ASP A 185 1.68 -12.73 -18.20
N SER A 186 1.77 -11.95 -19.27
CA SER A 186 2.86 -12.03 -20.26
C SER A 186 3.97 -11.01 -20.05
N SER A 187 3.67 -9.92 -19.36
CA SER A 187 4.64 -8.91 -18.96
C SER A 187 4.22 -8.14 -17.72
N THR A 188 5.22 -7.64 -17.00
CA THR A 188 5.05 -6.75 -15.86
C THR A 188 6.08 -5.64 -15.96
N SER A 189 5.63 -4.40 -15.77
CA SER A 189 6.45 -3.21 -15.61
C SER A 189 5.98 -2.49 -14.35
N VAL A 190 6.88 -2.36 -13.39
CA VAL A 190 6.66 -1.64 -12.13
C VAL A 190 7.81 -0.68 -11.95
N VAL A 191 7.51 0.59 -11.72
CA VAL A 191 8.52 1.59 -11.34
C VAL A 191 8.00 2.36 -10.14
N VAL A 192 8.83 2.52 -9.12
CA VAL A 192 8.55 3.39 -7.98
C VAL A 192 9.71 4.34 -7.80
N ARG A 193 9.42 5.64 -7.80
CA ARG A 193 10.40 6.70 -7.57
C ARG A 193 10.01 7.51 -6.35
N GLY A 194 11.00 7.87 -5.54
CA GLY A 194 10.86 8.76 -4.40
C GLY A 194 12.03 9.73 -4.26
N SER A 195 11.75 10.96 -3.85
CA SER A 195 12.77 11.91 -3.39
C SER A 195 13.33 11.48 -2.04
N ARG A 196 14.63 11.68 -1.82
CA ARG A 196 15.23 11.62 -0.49
C ARG A 196 14.96 12.96 0.18
N VAL A 197 13.98 12.99 1.08
CA VAL A 197 13.77 14.14 1.97
C VAL A 197 14.81 14.00 3.08
N GLU A 198 15.79 14.92 3.11
CA GLU A 198 16.69 15.09 4.27
C GLU A 198 15.95 15.63 5.48
#